data_AF-A0A0S8ET72-F1
#
_entry.id   AF-A0A0S8ET72-F1
#
_cell.length_a   1.000
_cell.length_b   1.000
_cell.length_c   1.000
_cell.angle_alpha   90.00
_cell.angle_beta   90.00
_cell.angle_gamma   90.00
#
_symmetry.space_group_name_H-M   'P 1'
#
loop_
_entity.id
_entity.type
_entity.pdbx_description
1 polymer ?
#
loop_
_entity_poly.entity_id
_entity_poly.type
_entity_poly.pdbx_seq_one_letter_code
_entity_poly.pdbx_strand_id
1 'polypeptide(L)'
;MRQVSNRDAFVNQAAWKAPVLYVTVNGGEVTTDTTEIVIGNLETHGAYRVFIGEDIYEGWMFSGTELTIETPALSSEPLEIRVVEAQ
;
A
#
# COMPACT_ATOMS: atom_id res chain seq x y z
N MET A 1 24.21 1.58 -2.70
CA MET A 1 23.17 0.72 -2.07
C MET A 1 22.26 0.24 -3.20
N ARG A 2 21.94 -1.05 -3.29
CA ARG A 2 21.19 -1.60 -4.43
C ARG A 2 19.66 -1.37 -4.26
N GLN A 3 19.11 -0.52 -5.13
CA GLN A 3 17.69 -0.39 -5.52
C GLN A 3 17.29 -1.64 -6.34
N VAL A 4 16.02 -2.11 -6.41
CA VAL A 4 14.87 -1.72 -7.27
C VAL A 4 13.63 -2.44 -6.71
N SER A 5 12.59 -1.78 -6.19
CA SER A 5 11.37 -1.24 -6.85
C SER A 5 10.68 -2.21 -7.81
N ASN A 6 9.35 -2.33 -7.73
CA ASN A 6 8.60 -2.90 -8.83
C ASN A 6 8.91 -2.05 -10.07
N ARG A 7 9.25 -2.69 -11.19
CA ARG A 7 9.86 -2.03 -12.37
C ARG A 7 8.96 -0.93 -12.94
N ASP A 8 7.64 -1.06 -12.77
CA ASP A 8 6.65 -0.22 -13.47
C ASP A 8 5.57 0.40 -12.56
N ALA A 9 5.64 0.17 -11.23
CA ALA A 9 4.75 0.78 -10.23
C ALA A 9 5.57 1.61 -9.24
N PHE A 10 5.46 2.93 -9.32
CA PHE A 10 6.07 3.84 -8.36
C PHE A 10 5.03 4.19 -7.29
N VAL A 11 5.43 4.11 -6.01
CA VAL A 11 4.70 4.84 -4.97
C VAL A 11 4.96 6.31 -5.25
N ASN A 12 3.94 6.99 -5.77
CA ASN A 12 4.05 8.39 -6.16
C ASN A 12 4.02 9.29 -4.93
N GLN A 13 3.27 8.90 -3.90
CA GLN A 13 3.11 9.69 -2.69
C GLN A 13 2.69 8.83 -1.50
N ALA A 14 3.20 9.15 -0.32
CA ALA A 14 2.70 8.65 0.96
C ALA A 14 2.60 9.81 1.97
N ALA A 15 1.52 9.85 2.74
CA ALA A 15 1.27 10.88 3.74
C ALA A 15 0.69 10.29 5.02
N TRP A 16 1.43 10.41 6.11
CA TRP A 16 0.96 10.02 7.43
C TRP A 16 0.13 11.15 8.06
N LYS A 17 -1.16 10.87 8.28
CA LYS A 17 -2.12 11.73 9.01
C LYS A 17 -2.77 10.88 10.09
N ALA A 18 -2.06 10.72 11.20
CA ALA A 18 -2.46 9.83 12.29
C ALA A 18 -3.97 9.91 12.62
N PRO A 19 -4.68 8.77 12.74
CA PRO A 19 -4.18 7.39 12.74
C PRO A 19 -4.15 6.73 11.34
N VAL A 20 -4.12 7.53 10.26
CA VAL A 20 -4.27 7.05 8.88
C VAL A 20 -3.02 7.34 8.05
N LEU A 21 -2.53 6.33 7.35
CA LEU A 21 -1.56 6.48 6.26
C LEU A 21 -2.30 6.46 4.93
N TYR A 22 -2.09 7.51 4.14
CA TYR A 22 -2.54 7.58 2.75
C TYR A 22 -1.38 7.23 1.84
N VAL A 23 -1.57 6.28 0.92
CA VAL A 23 -0.61 5.90 -0.10
C VAL A 23 -1.27 6.01 -1.47
N THR A 24 -0.62 6.72 -2.39
CA THR A 24 -1.07 6.83 -3.77
C THR A 24 -0.04 6.16 -4.67
N VAL A 25 -0.51 5.18 -5.44
CA VAL A 25 0.30 4.39 -6.35
C VAL A 25 -0.20 4.69 -7.75
N ASN A 26 0.69 5.07 -8.65
CA ASN A 26 0.34 5.19 -10.05
C ASN A 26 1.21 4.21 -10.83
N GLY A 27 0.57 3.28 -11.53
CA GLY A 27 1.25 2.56 -12.59
C GLY A 27 1.42 3.56 -13.72
N GLY A 28 2.66 3.88 -14.11
CA GLY A 28 2.88 4.68 -15.32
C GLY A 28 2.23 4.04 -16.56
N GLU A 29 1.90 2.75 -16.47
CA GLU A 29 1.21 1.94 -17.46
C GLU A 29 0.11 1.09 -16.79
N VAL A 30 -0.94 0.77 -17.57
CA VAL A 30 -1.96 -0.21 -17.17
C VAL A 30 -1.33 -1.59 -17.16
N THR A 31 -1.41 -2.31 -16.04
CA THR A 31 -0.91 -3.68 -15.92
C THR A 31 -2.00 -4.61 -15.41
N THR A 32 -1.97 -5.86 -15.88
CA THR A 32 -2.81 -6.95 -15.36
C THR A 32 -2.19 -7.64 -14.15
N ASP A 33 -0.91 -7.37 -13.87
CA ASP A 33 -0.16 -8.03 -12.81
C ASP A 33 -0.35 -7.32 -11.47
N THR A 34 -0.33 -8.08 -10.39
CA THR A 34 -0.33 -7.54 -9.02
C THR A 34 1.05 -6.99 -8.65
N THR A 35 1.10 -6.04 -7.72
CA THR A 35 2.33 -5.44 -7.21
C THR A 35 2.40 -5.56 -5.70
N GLU A 36 3.58 -5.81 -5.13
CA GLU A 36 3.76 -5.71 -3.68
C GLU A 36 4.16 -4.29 -3.25
N ILE A 37 3.48 -3.79 -2.22
CA ILE A 37 3.83 -2.56 -1.50
C ILE A 37 4.16 -2.93 -0.07
N VAL A 38 5.34 -2.54 0.40
CA VAL A 38 5.76 -2.75 1.78
C VAL A 38 5.76 -1.42 2.52
N ILE A 39 4.99 -1.36 3.61
CA ILE A 39 4.91 -0.24 4.54
C ILE A 39 5.61 -0.65 5.83
N GLY A 40 6.76 -0.04 6.12
CA GLY A 40 7.54 -0.32 7.32
C GLY A 40 7.32 0.68 8.45
N ASN A 41 7.98 0.42 9.58
CA ASN A 41 7.95 1.23 10.81
C ASN A 41 6.55 1.37 11.43
N LEU A 42 5.74 0.33 11.30
CA LEU A 42 4.44 0.22 11.96
C LEU A 42 4.59 -0.37 13.37
N GLU A 43 3.65 -0.04 14.26
CA GLU A 43 3.59 -0.60 15.62
C GLU A 43 3.40 -2.12 15.59
N THR A 44 4.25 -2.87 16.32
CA THR A 44 4.32 -4.34 16.26
C THR A 44 3.04 -5.06 16.68
N HIS A 45 2.23 -4.40 17.50
CA HIS A 45 0.96 -4.95 18.00
C HIS A 45 -0.24 -4.12 17.52
N GLY A 46 -0.04 -3.25 16.52
CA GLY A 46 -1.11 -2.48 15.92
C GLY A 46 -2.09 -3.41 15.19
N ALA A 47 -3.38 -3.14 15.34
CA ALA A 47 -4.38 -3.71 14.45
C ALA A 47 -4.52 -2.76 13.26
N TYR A 48 -4.41 -3.26 12.03
CA TYR A 48 -4.52 -2.43 10.83
C TYR A 48 -5.69 -2.86 9.96
N ARG A 49 -6.30 -1.89 9.29
CA ARG A 49 -7.25 -2.12 8.20
C ARG A 49 -6.75 -1.40 6.97
N VAL A 50 -6.71 -2.11 5.85
CA VAL A 50 -6.36 -1.55 4.55
C VAL A 50 -7.64 -1.31 3.77
N PHE A 51 -7.71 -0.15 3.13
CA PHE A 51 -8.78 0.21 2.20
C PHE A 51 -8.18 0.55 0.85
N ILE A 52 -8.88 0.15 -0.21
CA ILE A 52 -8.63 0.61 -1.57
C ILE A 52 -9.89 1.33 -2.03
N GLY A 53 -9.79 2.63 -2.31
CA GLY A 53 -10.98 3.47 -2.42
C GLY A 53 -11.80 3.44 -1.12
N GLU A 54 -13.08 3.12 -1.19
CA GLU A 54 -14.00 3.06 -0.03
C GLU A 54 -14.09 1.68 0.63
N ASP A 55 -13.62 0.63 -0.05
CA ASP A 55 -13.81 -0.76 0.37
C ASP A 55 -12.66 -1.27 1.23
N ILE A 56 -12.99 -2.18 2.15
CA ILE A 56 -11.98 -2.94 2.92
C ILE A 56 -11.27 -3.88 1.97
N TYR A 57 -9.95 -3.86 2.03
CA TYR A 57 -9.09 -4.70 1.24
C TYR A 57 -8.42 -5.77 2.11
N GLU A 58 -8.40 -7.01 1.63
CA GLU A 58 -7.91 -8.18 2.39
C GLU A 58 -6.60 -8.77 1.84
N GLY A 59 -6.13 -8.29 0.68
CA GLY A 59 -4.88 -8.74 0.04
C GLY A 59 -3.64 -8.15 0.71
N TRP A 60 -3.50 -8.32 2.02
CA TRP A 60 -2.35 -7.82 2.77
C TRP A 60 -1.97 -8.76 3.90
N MET A 61 -0.71 -8.65 4.33
CA MET A 61 -0.17 -9.37 5.47
C MET A 61 0.60 -8.41 6.37
N PHE A 62 0.59 -8.68 7.67
CA PHE A 62 1.37 -7.93 8.64
C PHE A 62 2.35 -8.85 9.37
N SER A 63 3.61 -8.44 9.44
CA SER A 63 4.69 -9.21 10.05
C SER A 63 5.67 -8.27 10.75
N GLY A 64 5.82 -8.43 12.06
CA GLY A 64 6.71 -7.61 12.86
C GLY A 64 6.29 -6.14 12.84
N THR A 65 7.02 -5.29 12.11
CA THR A 65 6.75 -3.86 11.95
C THR A 65 6.43 -3.48 10.49
N GLU A 66 6.13 -4.46 9.66
CA GLU A 66 5.91 -4.30 8.22
C GLU A 66 4.53 -4.81 7.82
N LEU A 67 3.83 -4.01 7.00
CA LEU A 67 2.59 -4.38 6.34
C LEU A 67 2.86 -4.47 4.84
N THR A 68 2.66 -5.65 4.27
CA THR A 68 2.78 -5.92 2.83
C THR A 68 1.39 -5.96 2.22
N ILE A 69 1.14 -5.15 1.19
CA ILE A 69 -0.10 -5.12 0.42
C ILE A 69 0.20 -5.66 -0.97
N GLU A 70 -0.49 -6.70 -1.38
CA GLU A 70 -0.56 -7.09 -2.79
C GLU A 70 -1.62 -6.19 -3.44
N THR A 71 -1.25 -5.34 -4.38
CA THR A 71 -2.22 -4.47 -5.05
C THR A 71 -3.04 -5.26 -6.06
N PRO A 72 -4.29 -4.86 -6.34
CA PRO A 72 -4.93 -5.26 -7.58
C PRO A 72 -4.12 -4.78 -8.81
N ALA A 73 -4.49 -5.31 -9.97
CA ALA A 73 -4.04 -4.81 -11.27
C ALA A 73 -4.15 -3.28 -11.33
N LEU A 74 -3.08 -2.60 -11.75
CA LEU A 74 -3.05 -1.14 -11.82
C LEU A 74 -3.70 -0.66 -13.12
N SER A 75 -4.53 0.37 -12.99
CA SER A 75 -5.15 1.06 -14.13
C SER A 75 -4.41 2.36 -14.44
N SER A 76 -4.90 3.12 -15.43
CA SER A 76 -4.41 4.47 -15.71
C SER A 76 -4.78 5.47 -14.60
N GLU A 77 -5.76 5.13 -13.77
CA GLU A 77 -6.13 5.92 -12.60
C GLU A 77 -5.25 5.55 -11.40
N PRO A 78 -4.84 6.53 -10.58
CA PRO A 78 -4.10 6.27 -9.36
C PRO A 78 -4.88 5.34 -8.42
N LEU A 79 -4.17 4.35 -7.86
CA LEU A 79 -4.67 3.51 -6.79
C LEU A 79 -4.48 4.24 -5.46
N GLU A 80 -5.60 4.57 -4.81
CA GLU A 80 -5.61 5.18 -3.49
C GLU A 80 -5.78 4.12 -2.41
N ILE A 81 -4.75 3.99 -1.58
CA ILE A 81 -4.71 3.06 -0.45
C ILE A 81 -4.77 3.88 0.84
N ARG A 82 -5.60 3.43 1.78
CA ARG A 82 -5.65 3.98 3.13
C ARG A 82 -5.37 2.86 4.12
N VAL A 83 -4.35 3.02 4.95
CA VAL A 83 -4.07 2.12 6.06
C VAL A 83 -4.48 2.82 7.34
N VAL A 84 -5.42 2.24 8.08
CA VAL A 84 -5.95 2.78 9.32
C VAL A 84 -5.52 1.88 10.46
N GLU A 85 -4.94 2.47 11.50
CA GLU A 85 -4.74 1.78 12.77
C GLU A 85 -6.10 1.62 13.47
N ALA A 86 -6.60 0.40 13.56
CA ALA A 86 -7.79 0.04 14.30
C ALA A 86 -7.46 0.06 15.80
N GLN A 87 -8.18 0.91 16.54
CA GLN A 87 -8.11 0.96 18.01
C GLN A 87 -8.82 -0.22 18.66
#